data_AF-A0A2V5LZI9-F1
#
_entry.id   AF-A0A2V5LZI9-F1
#
_cell.length_a   1.000
_cell.length_b   1.000
_cell.length_c   1.000
_cell.angle_alpha   90.00
_cell.angle_beta   90.00
_cell.angle_gamma   90.00
#
_symmetry.space_group_name_H-M   'P 1'
#
loop_
_entity.id
_entity.type
_entity.pdbx_description
1 polymer ?
#
loop_
_entity_poly.entity_id
_entity_poly.type
_entity_poly.pdbx_seq_one_letter_code
_entity_poly.pdbx_strand_id
1 'polypeptide(L)'
;MTGLVVGMLSVGRCALIVKPIMRAALINTGTELLLGDVQDAHLAFIAREIFPLGLRIEERRTVPDTDAIRRTLAGLLPRCEILFVTGGLGPTGDDITREMVADVHGLELRQDPELLSSLRQRLLIRGIKWAAGIARQADVTAGAQVLPNENGSAPG
;
A
#
# COMPACT_ATOMS: atom_id res chain seq x y z
N MET A 1 29.69 41.07 -9.97
CA MET A 1 29.73 41.33 -11.42
C MET A 1 28.93 40.24 -12.10
N THR A 2 27.64 40.52 -12.33
CA THR A 2 27.05 40.93 -13.62
C THR A 2 26.93 39.77 -14.60
N GLY A 3 25.67 39.40 -14.86
CA GLY A 3 25.28 38.39 -15.85
C GLY A 3 23.76 38.25 -15.92
N LEU A 4 23.03 39.36 -15.89
CA LEU A 4 21.61 39.41 -16.26
C LEU A 4 21.54 39.28 -17.78
N VAL A 5 20.98 38.20 -18.30
CA VAL A 5 20.54 38.13 -19.70
C VAL A 5 19.03 37.98 -19.68
N VAL A 6 18.35 39.13 -19.82
CA VAL A 6 16.93 39.18 -20.18
C VAL A 6 16.86 38.98 -21.68
N GLY A 7 16.56 37.74 -22.10
CA GLY A 7 16.18 37.42 -23.47
C GLY A 7 14.67 37.56 -23.62
N MET A 8 14.23 38.66 -24.23
CA MET A 8 12.84 38.87 -24.63
C MET A 8 12.58 37.99 -25.86
N LEU A 9 11.92 36.83 -25.66
CA LEU A 9 11.42 36.01 -26.77
C LEU A 9 9.91 35.75 -26.61
N SER A 10 9.17 36.28 -27.59
CA SER A 10 7.84 35.91 -28.06
C SER A 10 6.96 34.99 -27.19
N VAL A 11 5.81 35.54 -26.79
CA VAL A 11 4.69 34.81 -26.17
C VAL A 11 4.09 33.84 -27.20
N GLY A 12 4.69 32.68 -27.37
CA GLY A 12 4.01 31.48 -27.84
C GLY A 12 3.48 30.74 -26.61
N ARG A 13 2.16 30.70 -26.41
CA ARG A 13 1.55 29.81 -25.40
C ARG A 13 1.78 28.36 -25.82
N CYS A 14 2.98 27.85 -25.60
CA CYS A 14 3.21 26.44 -25.46
C CYS A 14 2.59 26.08 -24.10
N ALA A 15 1.33 25.68 -24.11
CA ALA A 15 0.76 24.98 -22.97
C ALA A 15 1.60 23.71 -22.82
N LEU A 16 2.66 23.78 -22.02
CA LEU A 16 3.21 22.60 -21.38
C LEU A 16 2.01 21.99 -20.66
N ILE A 17 1.46 20.92 -21.24
CA ILE A 17 0.58 20.02 -20.51
C ILE A 17 1.51 19.39 -19.47
N VAL A 18 1.74 20.11 -18.38
CA VAL A 18 2.36 19.56 -17.19
C VAL A 18 1.34 18.54 -16.71
N LYS A 19 1.56 17.28 -17.07
CA LYS A 19 0.80 16.17 -16.52
C LYS A 19 0.87 16.37 -15.01
N PRO A 20 -0.27 16.53 -14.29
CA PRO A 20 -0.22 16.70 -12.86
C PRO A 20 0.59 15.52 -12.29
N ILE A 21 1.63 15.83 -11.53
CA ILE A 21 2.45 14.80 -10.90
C ILE A 21 1.49 14.05 -9.97
N MET A 22 1.21 12.78 -10.30
CA MET A 22 0.40 11.93 -9.42
C MET A 22 1.10 11.85 -8.08
N ARG A 23 0.39 12.24 -7.02
CA ARG A 23 0.91 12.26 -5.67
C ARG A 23 0.79 10.86 -5.12
N ALA A 24 1.92 10.27 -4.76
CA ALA A 24 1.96 8.98 -4.10
C ALA A 24 2.25 9.15 -2.60
N ALA A 25 1.56 8.39 -1.77
CA ALA A 25 1.82 8.32 -0.33
C ALA A 25 2.00 6.86 0.10
N LEU A 26 2.61 6.68 1.28
CA LEU A 26 2.88 5.36 1.87
C LEU A 26 2.40 5.31 3.32
N ILE A 27 1.68 4.24 3.66
CA ILE A 27 1.38 3.85 5.03
C ILE A 27 2.13 2.57 5.33
N ASN A 28 2.96 2.59 6.36
CA ASN A 28 3.51 1.39 6.97
C ASN A 28 2.73 1.08 8.24
N THR A 29 2.13 -0.11 8.30
CA THR A 29 1.54 -0.66 9.53
C THR A 29 2.52 -1.64 10.14
N GLY A 30 2.61 -1.64 11.46
CA GLY A 30 3.55 -2.48 12.19
C GLY A 30 3.94 -1.81 13.50
N THR A 31 3.50 -2.36 14.62
CA THR A 31 3.87 -1.87 15.96
C THR A 31 5.39 -1.98 16.18
N GLU A 32 6.01 -3.03 15.66
CA GLU A 32 7.45 -3.27 15.67
C GLU A 32 8.26 -2.18 14.95
N LEU A 33 7.68 -1.55 13.92
CA LEU A 33 8.32 -0.42 13.23
C LEU A 33 8.37 0.83 14.12
N LEU A 34 7.34 1.03 14.95
CA LEU A 34 7.29 2.16 15.89
C LEU A 34 8.14 1.92 17.13
N LEU A 35 8.31 0.66 17.54
CA LEU A 35 9.23 0.27 18.60
C LEU A 35 10.70 0.32 18.16
N GLY A 36 10.96 0.34 16.86
CA GLY A 36 12.31 0.32 16.29
C GLY A 36 12.95 -1.08 16.31
N ASP A 37 12.16 -2.12 16.55
CA ASP A 37 12.62 -3.52 16.53
C ASP A 37 13.00 -3.96 15.12
N VAL A 38 12.32 -3.38 14.11
CA VAL A 38 12.54 -3.66 12.69
C VAL A 38 12.79 -2.35 11.95
N GLN A 39 13.86 -2.32 11.15
CA GLN A 39 14.12 -1.22 10.24
C GLN A 39 13.16 -1.27 9.05
N ASP A 40 12.40 -0.18 8.82
CA ASP A 40 11.55 -0.05 7.64
C ASP A 40 12.39 -0.06 6.35
N ALA A 41 12.27 -1.14 5.58
CA ALA A 41 12.85 -1.30 4.25
C ALA A 41 11.83 -1.06 3.11
N HIS A 42 10.54 -0.94 3.43
CA HIS A 42 9.46 -0.83 2.44
C HIS A 42 9.51 0.52 1.72
N LEU A 43 9.74 1.62 2.45
CA LEU A 43 9.87 2.95 1.83
C LEU A 43 10.96 2.95 0.77
N ALA A 44 12.16 2.48 1.12
CA ALA A 44 13.31 2.48 0.23
C ALA A 44 13.06 1.65 -1.03
N PHE A 45 12.44 0.46 -0.86
CA PHE A 45 12.05 -0.38 -1.99
C PHE A 45 11.04 0.33 -2.89
N ILE A 46 9.87 0.72 -2.36
CA ILE A 46 8.78 1.30 -3.16
C ILE A 46 9.23 2.59 -3.85
N ALA A 47 9.91 3.49 -3.14
CA ALA A 47 10.39 4.74 -3.72
C ALA A 47 11.35 4.50 -4.89
N ARG A 48 12.21 3.48 -4.81
CA ARG A 48 13.13 3.12 -5.90
C ARG A 48 12.38 2.54 -7.10
N GLU A 49 11.39 1.68 -6.89
CA GLU A 49 10.66 1.04 -7.98
C GLU A 49 9.76 2.01 -8.75
N ILE A 50 9.18 3.01 -8.08
CA ILE A 50 8.26 3.98 -8.73
C ILE A 50 8.99 5.18 -9.35
N PHE A 51 10.22 5.47 -8.94
CA PHE A 51 10.97 6.64 -9.41
C PHE A 51 11.22 6.63 -10.93
N PRO A 52 11.61 5.49 -11.57
CA PRO A 52 11.72 5.40 -13.03
C PRO A 52 10.41 5.69 -13.79
N LEU A 53 9.26 5.57 -13.11
CA LEU A 53 7.94 5.89 -13.68
C LEU A 53 7.59 7.38 -13.58
N GLY A 54 8.50 8.20 -13.06
CA GLY A 54 8.27 9.63 -12.80
C GLY A 54 7.40 9.90 -11.58
N LEU A 55 7.22 8.90 -10.70
CA LEU A 55 6.48 9.02 -9.45
C LEU A 55 7.43 9.18 -8.26
N ARG A 56 6.94 9.77 -7.17
CA ARG A 56 7.68 9.91 -5.92
C ARG A 56 6.73 9.81 -4.74
N ILE A 57 7.20 9.22 -3.63
CA ILE A 57 6.47 9.27 -2.37
C ILE A 57 6.60 10.69 -1.80
N GLU A 58 5.47 11.38 -1.65
CA GLU A 58 5.43 12.76 -1.12
C GLU A 58 5.15 12.79 0.39
N GLU A 59 4.43 11.79 0.90
CA GLU A 59 4.12 11.64 2.32
C GLU A 59 4.22 10.17 2.73
N ARG A 60 4.86 9.91 3.87
CA ARG A 60 4.87 8.58 4.51
C ARG A 60 4.35 8.71 5.94
N ARG A 61 3.54 7.75 6.38
CA ARG A 61 3.17 7.58 7.79
C ARG A 61 3.40 6.14 8.26
N THR A 62 3.94 6.00 9.46
CA THR A 62 4.06 4.71 10.15
C THR A 62 3.05 4.69 11.30
N VAL A 63 2.25 3.64 11.42
CA VAL A 63 1.16 3.52 12.38
C VAL A 63 1.14 2.14 13.04
N PRO A 64 0.66 2.02 14.29
CA PRO A 64 0.50 0.71 14.92
C PRO A 64 -0.69 -0.05 14.30
N ASP A 65 -0.72 -1.36 14.49
CA ASP A 65 -1.76 -2.29 13.98
C ASP A 65 -3.07 -2.17 14.77
N THR A 66 -3.65 -0.97 14.68
CA THR A 66 -4.87 -0.57 15.38
C THR A 66 -5.72 0.28 14.45
N ASP A 67 -6.83 0.79 14.97
CA ASP A 67 -7.67 1.83 14.38
C ASP A 67 -6.92 3.04 13.78
N ALA A 68 -5.67 3.26 14.19
CA ALA A 68 -4.77 4.25 13.59
C ALA A 68 -4.62 4.09 12.06
N ILE A 69 -4.73 2.87 11.54
CA ILE A 69 -4.73 2.57 10.10
C ILE A 69 -5.92 3.27 9.44
N ARG A 70 -7.15 3.06 9.93
CA ARG A 70 -8.36 3.69 9.37
C ARG A 70 -8.27 5.21 9.34
N ARG A 71 -7.89 5.82 10.47
CA ARG A 71 -7.77 7.29 10.58
C ARG A 71 -6.73 7.84 9.60
N THR A 72 -5.66 7.08 9.37
CA THR A 72 -4.59 7.48 8.45
C THR A 72 -5.00 7.33 6.98
N LEU A 73 -5.66 6.22 6.63
CA LEU A 73 -6.28 6.03 5.32
C LEU A 73 -7.23 7.19 5.00
N ALA A 74 -8.19 7.47 5.89
CA ALA A 74 -9.17 8.53 5.70
C ALA A 74 -8.53 9.93 5.53
N GLY A 75 -7.39 10.17 6.18
CA GLY A 75 -6.65 11.42 6.06
C GLY A 75 -5.80 11.55 4.78
N LEU A 76 -5.31 10.44 4.23
CA LEU A 76 -4.41 10.43 3.08
C LEU A 76 -5.14 10.26 1.74
N LEU A 77 -6.21 9.47 1.69
CA LEU A 77 -7.00 9.24 0.47
C LEU A 77 -7.40 10.53 -0.28
N PRO A 78 -7.85 11.63 0.36
CA PRO A 78 -8.18 12.86 -0.37
C PRO A 78 -6.95 13.66 -0.85
N ARG A 79 -5.74 13.25 -0.48
CA ARG A 79 -4.48 13.98 -0.70
C ARG A 79 -3.54 13.32 -1.70
N CYS A 80 -3.79 12.06 -2.08
CA CYS A 80 -2.96 11.31 -3.01
C CYS A 80 -3.81 10.56 -4.03
N GLU A 81 -3.28 10.43 -5.26
CA GLU A 81 -3.85 9.59 -6.30
C GLU A 81 -3.40 8.13 -6.16
N ILE A 82 -2.26 7.89 -5.50
CA ILE A 82 -1.69 6.58 -5.26
C ILE A 82 -1.38 6.44 -3.77
N LEU A 83 -1.93 5.41 -3.11
CA LEU A 83 -1.65 5.11 -1.72
C LEU A 83 -1.12 3.68 -1.61
N PHE A 84 0.13 3.55 -1.21
CA PHE A 84 0.72 2.27 -0.84
C PHE A 84 0.44 2.00 0.63
N VAL A 85 0.01 0.78 0.95
CA VAL A 85 -0.18 0.32 2.33
C VAL A 85 0.57 -0.98 2.49
N THR A 86 1.40 -1.09 3.53
CA THR A 86 2.21 -2.28 3.79
C THR A 86 1.98 -2.77 5.21
N GLY A 87 2.01 -4.08 5.43
CA GLY A 87 1.83 -4.68 6.76
C GLY A 87 0.37 -5.00 7.06
N GLY A 88 0.15 -5.80 8.12
CA GLY A 88 -1.18 -6.12 8.63
C GLY A 88 -2.07 -6.98 7.72
N LEU A 89 -1.49 -7.80 6.84
CA LEU A 89 -2.20 -8.70 5.91
C LEU A 89 -2.08 -10.20 6.27
N GLY A 90 -1.33 -10.51 7.32
CA GLY A 90 -1.10 -11.88 7.78
C GLY A 90 -2.34 -12.53 8.41
N PRO A 91 -2.14 -13.68 9.07
CA PRO A 91 -3.23 -14.47 9.65
C PRO A 91 -3.56 -14.11 11.11
N THR A 92 -2.85 -13.17 11.75
CA THR A 92 -3.00 -12.89 13.19
C THR A 92 -4.16 -11.94 13.47
N GLY A 93 -4.48 -11.74 14.76
CA GLY A 93 -5.62 -10.93 15.17
C GLY A 93 -5.41 -9.42 14.98
N ASP A 94 -4.16 -8.99 15.02
CA ASP A 94 -3.68 -7.64 14.77
C ASP A 94 -3.45 -7.34 13.26
N ASP A 95 -3.42 -8.35 12.40
CA ASP A 95 -3.50 -8.16 10.95
C ASP A 95 -4.91 -7.68 10.52
N ILE A 96 -5.12 -6.37 10.56
CA ILE A 96 -6.42 -5.72 10.33
C ILE A 96 -6.42 -4.75 9.14
N THR A 97 -5.33 -4.66 8.37
CA THR A 97 -5.19 -3.65 7.30
C THR A 97 -6.30 -3.77 6.26
N ARG A 98 -6.66 -5.00 5.90
CA ARG A 98 -7.68 -5.28 4.89
C ARG A 98 -9.07 -4.80 5.32
N GLU A 99 -9.43 -5.06 6.56
CA GLU A 99 -10.68 -4.62 7.18
C GLU A 99 -10.75 -3.10 7.22
N MET A 100 -9.65 -2.44 7.58
CA MET A 100 -9.61 -0.98 7.61
C MET A 100 -9.72 -0.36 6.21
N VAL A 101 -9.13 -0.98 5.19
CA VAL A 101 -9.28 -0.54 3.79
C VAL A 101 -10.73 -0.71 3.33
N ALA A 102 -11.34 -1.87 3.58
CA ALA A 102 -12.73 -2.12 3.22
C ALA A 102 -13.69 -1.12 3.89
N ASP A 103 -13.51 -0.86 5.19
CA ASP A 103 -14.33 0.06 5.98
C ASP A 103 -14.26 1.50 5.45
N VAL A 104 -13.07 2.03 5.15
CA VAL A 104 -12.93 3.41 4.65
C VAL A 104 -13.58 3.61 3.29
N HIS A 105 -13.63 2.56 2.47
CA HIS A 105 -14.29 2.59 1.18
C HIS A 105 -15.78 2.22 1.24
N GLY A 106 -16.29 1.82 2.42
CA GLY A 106 -17.66 1.33 2.58
C GLY A 106 -17.93 0.04 1.77
N LEU A 107 -16.91 -0.80 1.61
CA LEU A 107 -16.95 -2.03 0.81
C LEU A 107 -16.97 -3.26 1.72
N GLU A 108 -17.57 -4.33 1.23
CA GLU A 108 -17.58 -5.62 1.92
C GLU A 108 -16.31 -6.40 1.64
N LEU A 109 -15.88 -7.22 2.61
CA LEU A 109 -14.93 -8.29 2.40
C LEU A 109 -15.66 -9.57 1.98
N ARG A 110 -15.16 -10.23 0.94
CA ARG A 110 -15.67 -11.52 0.48
C ARG A 110 -14.54 -12.51 0.42
N GLN A 111 -14.79 -13.70 0.97
CA GLN A 111 -13.83 -14.78 0.88
C GLN A 111 -13.77 -15.31 -0.55
N ASP A 112 -12.58 -15.30 -1.12
CA ASP A 112 -12.29 -15.87 -2.43
C ASP A 112 -12.04 -17.39 -2.28
N PRO A 113 -12.86 -18.25 -2.90
CA PRO A 113 -12.72 -19.70 -2.78
C PRO A 113 -11.45 -20.24 -3.46
N GLU A 114 -10.95 -19.59 -4.52
CA GLU A 114 -9.73 -19.99 -5.21
C GLU A 114 -8.50 -19.67 -4.36
N LEU A 115 -8.45 -18.49 -3.75
CA LEU A 115 -7.41 -18.13 -2.78
C LEU A 115 -7.42 -19.06 -1.57
N LEU A 116 -8.61 -19.36 -1.04
CA LEU A 116 -8.74 -20.27 0.10
C LEU A 116 -8.21 -21.68 -0.24
N SER A 117 -8.52 -22.18 -1.44
CA SER A 117 -8.02 -23.46 -1.93
C SER A 117 -6.49 -23.44 -2.10
N SER A 118 -5.96 -22.38 -2.71
CA SER A 118 -4.52 -22.17 -2.89
C SER A 118 -3.77 -22.13 -1.56
N LEU A 119 -4.31 -21.44 -0.55
CA LEU A 119 -3.77 -21.42 0.81
C LEU A 119 -3.72 -22.82 1.42
N ARG A 120 -4.82 -23.58 1.35
CA ARG A 120 -4.87 -24.96 1.86
C ARG A 120 -3.80 -25.84 1.22
N GLN A 121 -3.66 -25.77 -0.11
CA GLN A 121 -2.65 -26.53 -0.84
C GLN A 121 -1.22 -26.11 -0.44
N ARG A 122 -0.95 -24.81 -0.35
CA ARG A 122 0.35 -24.26 0.05
C ARG A 122 0.76 -24.75 1.44
N LEU A 123 -0.18 -24.76 2.39
CA LEU A 123 0.07 -25.20 3.76
C LEU A 123 0.28 -26.72 3.83
N LEU A 124 -0.53 -27.48 3.10
CA LEU A 124 -0.42 -28.94 3.02
C LEU A 124 0.96 -29.37 2.51
N ILE A 125 1.43 -28.77 1.41
CA ILE A 125 2.76 -29.04 0.83
C ILE A 125 3.88 -28.72 1.84
N ARG A 126 3.69 -27.68 2.67
CA ARG A 126 4.66 -27.26 3.68
C ARG A 126 4.53 -28.01 5.02
N GLY A 127 3.57 -28.94 5.14
CA GLY A 127 3.30 -29.64 6.40
C GLY A 127 2.80 -28.74 7.54
N ILE A 128 2.28 -27.55 7.21
CA ILE A 128 1.78 -26.58 8.19
C ILE A 128 0.31 -26.90 8.49
N LYS A 129 -0.03 -27.03 9.78
CA LYS A 129 -1.41 -27.26 10.19
C LYS A 129 -2.29 -26.04 9.91
N TRP A 130 -3.52 -26.30 9.48
CA TRP A 130 -4.52 -25.26 9.28
C TRP A 130 -4.89 -24.58 10.60
N ALA A 131 -4.82 -23.25 10.64
CA ALA A 131 -5.35 -22.42 11.73
C ALA A 131 -6.47 -21.52 11.20
N ALA A 132 -7.48 -21.25 12.03
CA ALA A 132 -8.68 -20.51 11.60
C ALA A 132 -8.37 -19.12 11.02
N GLY A 133 -7.40 -18.40 11.60
CA GLY A 133 -7.00 -17.06 11.14
C GLY A 133 -6.45 -17.02 9.71
N ILE A 134 -5.93 -18.14 9.19
CA ILE A 134 -5.38 -18.23 7.83
C ILE A 134 -6.46 -18.04 6.77
N ALA A 135 -7.70 -18.44 7.06
CA ALA A 135 -8.82 -18.27 6.15
C ALA A 135 -9.07 -16.79 5.79
N ARG A 136 -8.79 -15.88 6.72
CA ARG A 136 -8.97 -14.43 6.52
C ARG A 136 -8.03 -13.85 5.47
N GLN A 137 -6.93 -14.53 5.18
CA GLN A 137 -6.01 -14.13 4.10
C GLN A 137 -6.61 -14.33 2.70
N ALA A 138 -7.71 -15.07 2.60
CA ALA A 138 -8.51 -15.20 1.38
C ALA A 138 -9.68 -14.21 1.32
N ASP A 139 -9.87 -13.37 2.33
CA ASP A 139 -10.86 -12.29 2.26
C ASP A 139 -10.33 -11.20 1.32
N VAL A 140 -11.18 -10.70 0.44
CA VAL A 140 -10.84 -9.71 -0.58
C VAL A 140 -11.90 -8.61 -0.56
N THR A 141 -11.46 -7.35 -0.59
CA THR A 141 -12.35 -6.19 -0.69
C THR A 141 -13.11 -6.25 -2.02
N ALA A 142 -14.44 -6.09 -1.97
CA ALA A 142 -15.28 -6.15 -3.15
C ALA A 142 -14.79 -5.19 -4.25
N GLY A 143 -14.51 -5.73 -5.44
CA GLY A 143 -13.98 -4.97 -6.59
C GLY A 143 -12.47 -4.73 -6.58
N ALA A 144 -11.74 -5.22 -5.57
CA ALA A 144 -10.28 -5.19 -5.57
C ALA A 144 -9.70 -6.24 -6.54
N GLN A 145 -8.56 -5.89 -7.13
CA GLN A 145 -7.72 -6.85 -7.85
C GLN A 145 -6.72 -7.45 -6.88
N VAL A 146 -6.65 -8.78 -6.84
CA VAL A 146 -5.72 -9.51 -5.98
C VAL A 146 -4.32 -9.52 -6.59
N LEU A 147 -3.31 -9.22 -5.78
CA LEU A 147 -1.90 -9.34 -6.13
C LEU A 147 -1.34 -10.65 -5.53
N PRO A 148 -0.96 -11.64 -6.36
CA PRO A 148 -0.48 -12.92 -5.85
C PRO A 148 0.83 -12.76 -5.10
N ASN A 149 1.00 -13.54 -4.02
CA ASN A 149 2.22 -13.54 -3.22
C ASN A 149 2.96 -14.88 -3.34
N GLU A 150 4.03 -14.89 -4.13
CA GLU A 150 4.88 -16.08 -4.28
C GLU A 150 5.69 -16.37 -3.01
N ASN A 151 6.09 -15.32 -2.29
CA ASN A 151 7.00 -15.38 -1.14
C ASN A 151 6.31 -15.60 0.21
N GLY A 152 4.99 -15.38 0.32
CA GLY A 152 4.21 -15.46 1.56
C GLY A 152 2.85 -16.12 1.35
N SER A 153 2.02 -16.19 2.39
CA SER A 153 0.62 -16.65 2.27
C SER A 153 -0.36 -15.51 2.03
N ALA A 154 -0.06 -14.30 2.51
CA ALA A 154 -0.93 -13.13 2.37
C ALA A 154 -0.85 -12.56 0.94
N PRO A 155 -1.91 -12.61 0.13
CA PRO A 155 -1.98 -11.83 -1.09
C PRO A 155 -2.13 -10.34 -0.77
N GLY A 156 -1.71 -9.49 -1.71
CA GLY A 156 -1.91 -8.04 -1.69
C GLY A 156 -3.19 -7.61 -2.40
#